data_AF-A0A258SQZ4-F1
#
_entry.id   AF-A0A258SQZ4-F1
#
_cell.length_a   1.000
_cell.length_b   1.000
_cell.length_c   1.000
_cell.angle_alpha   90.00
_cell.angle_beta   90.00
_cell.angle_gamma   90.00
#
_symmetry.space_group_name_H-M   'P 1'
#
loop_
_entity.id
_entity.type
_entity.pdbx_description
1 polymer ?
#
loop_
_entity_poly.entity_id
_entity_poly.type
_entity_poly.pdbx_seq_one_letter_code
_entity_poly.pdbx_strand_id
1 'polypeptide(L)'
;RSGGAWQLEDLKGLLGGAPLSGALAIEGGDVPRVTGRLDLDALSLPRLIGLWGARSIGPEVGNGPWSAARFALAPASPVALTLDFTTRRLDLNGTYGLQEAKGRVQARDATLELRDLSGGIGGGTLTGTLTLRRRPEMVAAEGHLGLDGVDLAALVQPLAPRAPPAGRLSLSVDMGGVGRSPLALVQSLSGQGTLGLQALELPATDPRAIASVLADTATGTPPDERRVVQMFDRALARGPLKLATLDSTVSLVNGVVRLSTARAQADGARATFSGTLDLPRLYLDGTLDLESAEAGGAVPGGTISWRGPVAAPERRVSAPALVAAISMRAIERETRRLEERQGLVPAPSAGSGTTLPASTPAPSTTSAPPAPTPISAPPSAPVSTAPAPVAPPQGSSAPAQPAPAQSAPAHSSPAAARETSEPANGEDARAHTPARTSPPRQASERARTAAPPLAAPIEIGPTGRTRPARPSLPPEGGSFAAPTPGFGNLTRPPALVPGE
;
A
#
# COMPACT_ATOMS: atom_id res chain seq x y z
N ARG A 1 49.07 -8.03 0.47
CA ARG A 1 49.03 -6.59 0.12
C ARG A 1 49.78 -6.41 -1.19
N SER A 2 49.17 -5.77 -2.19
CA SER A 2 49.82 -5.42 -3.47
C SER A 2 49.23 -4.09 -3.95
N GLY A 3 50.06 -3.18 -4.48
CA GLY A 3 49.60 -1.99 -5.21
C GLY A 3 48.55 -1.10 -4.51
N GLY A 4 48.61 -0.92 -3.18
CA GLY A 4 47.61 -0.14 -2.44
C GLY A 4 46.32 -0.90 -2.06
N ALA A 5 46.19 -2.16 -2.47
CA ALA A 5 45.14 -3.07 -2.03
C ALA A 5 45.59 -3.93 -0.83
N TRP A 6 44.72 -4.01 0.18
CA TRP A 6 44.79 -4.96 1.28
C TRP A 6 43.76 -6.07 1.07
N GLN A 7 44.12 -7.30 1.41
CA GLN A 7 43.21 -8.45 1.44
C GLN A 7 43.32 -9.08 2.82
N LEU A 8 42.17 -9.39 3.41
CA LEU A 8 42.01 -10.10 4.67
C LEU A 8 41.16 -11.33 4.33
N GLU A 9 41.74 -12.53 4.41
CA GLU A 9 41.09 -13.77 3.96
C GLU A 9 40.40 -14.53 5.10
N ASP A 10 41.00 -14.51 6.31
CA ASP A 10 40.49 -15.10 7.54
C ASP A 10 40.03 -14.01 8.53
N LEU A 11 39.13 -13.13 8.12
CA LEU A 11 38.50 -12.19 9.06
C LEU A 11 37.69 -13.01 10.07
N LYS A 12 37.95 -12.80 11.37
CA LYS A 12 37.14 -13.33 12.48
C LYS A 12 36.92 -12.21 13.49
N GLY A 13 35.69 -12.04 13.96
CA GLY A 13 35.35 -10.93 14.85
C GLY A 13 33.93 -10.99 15.39
N LEU A 14 33.48 -9.86 15.94
CA LEU A 14 32.15 -9.69 16.52
C LEU A 14 31.49 -8.42 15.95
N LEU A 15 30.30 -8.55 15.36
CA LEU A 15 29.50 -7.42 14.87
C LEU A 15 28.27 -7.27 15.76
N GLY A 16 28.25 -6.22 16.60
CA GLY A 16 27.15 -6.00 17.54
C GLY A 16 26.92 -7.15 18.54
N GLY A 17 27.98 -7.93 18.83
CA GLY A 17 27.95 -9.11 19.71
C GLY A 17 27.77 -10.46 18.99
N ALA A 18 27.38 -10.49 17.71
CA ALA A 18 27.28 -11.72 16.94
C ALA A 18 28.64 -12.08 16.30
N PRO A 19 29.06 -13.35 16.30
CA PRO A 19 30.28 -13.76 15.61
C PRO A 19 30.14 -13.57 14.10
N LEU A 20 31.22 -13.09 13.50
CA LEU A 20 31.38 -12.92 12.06
C LEU A 20 32.65 -13.63 11.59
N SER A 21 32.60 -14.16 10.38
CA SER A 21 33.79 -14.55 9.63
C SER A 21 33.70 -14.09 8.17
N GLY A 22 34.79 -14.14 7.42
CA GLY A 22 34.75 -13.88 5.98
C GLY A 22 36.03 -13.29 5.42
N ALA A 23 35.93 -12.75 4.20
CA ALA A 23 37.05 -12.17 3.48
C ALA A 23 36.71 -10.75 2.97
N LEU A 24 37.64 -9.81 3.14
CA LEU A 24 37.53 -8.42 2.72
C LEU A 24 38.74 -7.99 1.88
N ALA A 25 38.47 -7.36 0.74
CA ALA A 25 39.46 -6.62 -0.03
C ALA A 25 39.20 -5.11 0.10
N ILE A 26 40.24 -4.37 0.48
CA ILE A 26 40.21 -2.92 0.68
C ILE A 26 41.14 -2.29 -0.34
N GLU A 27 40.60 -1.52 -1.27
CA GLU A 27 41.33 -0.76 -2.29
C GLU A 27 41.43 0.70 -1.84
N GLY A 28 42.65 1.23 -1.76
CA GLY A 28 42.88 2.65 -1.48
C GLY A 28 42.53 3.57 -2.66
N GLY A 29 42.33 4.85 -2.38
CA GLY A 29 41.99 5.90 -3.35
C GLY A 29 41.29 7.08 -2.67
N ASP A 30 40.87 8.09 -3.44
CA ASP A 30 40.15 9.27 -2.92
C ASP A 30 38.84 8.90 -2.22
N VAL A 31 38.17 7.86 -2.73
CA VAL A 31 37.09 7.14 -2.06
C VAL A 31 37.52 5.68 -1.91
N PRO A 32 38.00 5.24 -0.72
CA PRO A 32 38.41 3.86 -0.53
C PRO A 32 37.24 2.90 -0.78
N ARG A 33 37.55 1.75 -1.38
CA ARG A 33 36.57 0.73 -1.74
C ARG A 33 36.76 -0.51 -0.90
N VAL A 34 35.68 -0.96 -0.26
CA VAL A 34 35.65 -2.19 0.53
C VAL A 34 34.73 -3.18 -0.17
N THR A 35 35.29 -4.29 -0.62
CA THR A 35 34.56 -5.40 -1.22
C THR A 35 34.77 -6.68 -0.41
N GLY A 36 33.84 -7.63 -0.45
CA GLY A 36 34.06 -8.90 0.23
C GLY A 36 32.82 -9.75 0.46
N ARG A 37 33.00 -10.81 1.25
CA ARG A 37 31.95 -11.73 1.68
C ARG A 37 32.01 -11.91 3.19
N LEU A 38 30.86 -11.85 3.85
CA LEU A 38 30.71 -12.08 5.29
C LEU A 38 29.76 -13.25 5.56
N ASP A 39 30.14 -14.12 6.49
CA ASP A 39 29.26 -15.10 7.12
C ASP A 39 29.03 -14.70 8.58
N LEU A 40 27.77 -14.71 9.00
CA LEU A 40 27.29 -14.08 10.23
C LEU A 40 26.33 -15.04 10.96
N ASP A 41 26.37 -15.08 12.28
CA ASP A 41 25.35 -15.84 13.02
C ASP A 41 24.03 -15.05 13.09
N ALA A 42 24.11 -13.74 13.29
CA ALA A 42 22.96 -12.84 13.29
C ALA A 42 23.28 -11.47 12.69
N LEU A 43 22.30 -10.91 11.98
CA LEU A 43 22.34 -9.57 11.37
C LEU A 43 21.01 -8.86 11.63
N SER A 44 21.00 -7.53 11.68
CA SER A 44 19.78 -6.73 11.89
C SER A 44 19.68 -5.63 10.84
N LEU A 45 18.66 -5.71 9.99
CA LEU A 45 18.41 -4.77 8.91
C LEU A 45 18.15 -3.34 9.42
N PRO A 46 17.35 -3.12 10.49
CA PRO A 46 17.21 -1.79 11.11
C PRO A 46 18.56 -1.19 11.56
N ARG A 47 19.47 -2.00 12.10
CA ARG A 47 20.81 -1.54 12.51
C ARG A 47 21.69 -1.17 11.30
N LEU A 48 21.65 -1.94 10.22
CA LEU A 48 22.36 -1.62 8.97
C LEU A 48 21.88 -0.29 8.36
N ILE A 49 20.56 -0.12 8.26
CA ILE A 49 19.92 1.11 7.75
C ILE A 49 20.25 2.31 8.64
N GLY A 50 20.22 2.12 9.97
CA GLY A 50 20.62 3.14 10.95
C GLY A 50 22.10 3.53 10.86
N LEU A 51 23.00 2.58 10.61
CA LEU A 51 24.44 2.82 10.46
C LEU A 51 24.75 3.68 9.21
N TRP A 52 24.05 3.45 8.10
CA TRP A 52 24.19 4.25 6.88
C TRP A 52 23.67 5.70 7.03
N GLY A 53 22.89 5.99 8.07
CA GLY A 53 22.47 7.35 8.43
C GLY A 53 20.96 7.59 8.49
N ALA A 54 20.13 6.59 8.18
CA ALA A 54 18.66 6.71 8.29
C ALA A 54 18.14 6.53 9.73
N ARG A 55 18.97 6.87 10.74
CA ARG A 55 18.58 6.96 12.14
C ARG A 55 17.81 8.27 12.39
N SER A 56 16.81 8.27 13.27
CA SER A 56 16.18 9.50 13.74
C SER A 56 17.06 10.27 14.73
N ILE A 57 16.94 11.61 14.76
CA ILE A 57 17.54 12.48 15.78
C ILE A 57 16.44 13.06 16.68
N GLY A 58 16.65 12.99 18.00
CA GLY A 58 15.80 13.58 19.02
C GLY A 58 15.14 12.52 19.91
N PRO A 59 14.35 12.95 20.92
CA PRO A 59 13.47 12.04 21.64
C PRO A 59 12.48 11.39 20.66
N GLU A 60 11.96 10.22 21.02
CA GLU A 60 10.92 9.58 20.22
C GLU A 60 9.65 10.45 20.23
N VAL A 61 9.26 10.92 19.04
CA VAL A 61 8.10 11.81 18.88
C VAL A 61 6.92 11.02 18.33
N GLY A 62 5.85 10.95 19.13
CA GLY A 62 4.60 10.26 18.81
C GLY A 62 4.48 8.90 19.52
N ASN A 63 3.23 8.47 19.75
CA ASN A 63 2.90 7.20 20.42
C ASN A 63 2.63 6.07 19.41
N GLY A 64 3.12 6.21 18.18
CA GLY A 64 2.85 5.29 17.07
C GLY A 64 4.03 4.34 16.82
N PRO A 65 3.84 3.31 15.97
CA PRO A 65 4.89 2.33 15.65
C PRO A 65 6.04 2.89 14.80
N TRP A 66 5.96 4.16 14.37
CA TRP A 66 6.97 4.84 13.58
C TRP A 66 7.32 6.17 14.22
N SER A 67 8.62 6.41 14.44
CA SER A 67 9.09 7.69 14.96
C SER A 67 8.78 8.85 14.00
N ALA A 68 8.19 9.93 14.51
CA ALA A 68 8.04 11.18 13.77
C ALA A 68 9.34 12.02 13.76
N ALA A 69 10.34 11.66 14.56
CA ALA A 69 11.60 12.38 14.67
C ALA A 69 12.40 12.33 13.35
N ARG A 70 12.97 13.48 12.94
CA ARG A 70 13.62 13.65 11.64
C ARG A 70 14.81 12.70 11.47
N PHE A 71 15.06 12.25 10.25
CA PHE A 71 16.29 11.53 9.91
C PHE A 71 17.53 12.39 10.18
N ALA A 72 18.63 11.73 10.52
CA ALA A 72 19.90 12.39 10.75
C ALA A 72 20.49 12.96 9.45
N LEU A 73 20.99 14.18 9.53
CA LEU A 73 21.99 14.66 8.57
C LEU A 73 23.30 13.92 8.86
N ALA A 74 23.46 12.75 8.22
CA ALA A 74 24.72 12.05 8.14
C ALA A 74 25.45 12.46 6.85
N PRO A 75 26.76 12.74 6.87
CA PRO A 75 27.54 12.97 5.65
C PRO A 75 27.48 11.75 4.74
N ALA A 76 27.70 11.95 3.43
CA ALA A 76 27.81 10.85 2.46
C ALA A 76 28.84 9.81 2.94
N SER A 77 28.66 8.53 2.58
CA SER A 77 29.59 7.49 3.00
C SER A 77 30.99 7.81 2.45
N PRO A 78 32.02 7.97 3.30
CA PRO A 78 33.39 8.22 2.83
C PRO A 78 34.05 6.96 2.25
N VAL A 79 33.33 5.84 2.22
CA VAL A 79 33.78 4.53 1.73
C VAL A 79 32.74 3.98 0.75
N ALA A 80 33.19 3.44 -0.37
CA ALA A 80 32.35 2.67 -1.29
C ALA A 80 32.35 1.19 -0.86
N LEU A 81 31.20 0.70 -0.39
CA LEU A 81 31.02 -0.64 0.16
C LEU A 81 30.33 -1.57 -0.84
N THR A 82 30.76 -2.83 -0.93
CA THR A 82 30.06 -3.91 -1.63
C THR A 82 30.33 -5.24 -0.93
N LEU A 83 29.38 -5.67 -0.10
CA LEU A 83 29.48 -6.90 0.67
C LEU A 83 28.39 -7.87 0.26
N ASP A 84 28.79 -9.08 -0.14
CA ASP A 84 27.89 -10.23 -0.09
C ASP A 84 27.82 -10.71 1.37
N PHE A 85 26.64 -11.08 1.85
CA PHE A 85 26.48 -11.66 3.17
C PHE A 85 25.64 -12.94 3.14
N THR A 86 25.99 -13.85 4.04
CA THR A 86 25.13 -14.93 4.52
C THR A 86 24.96 -14.72 6.02
N THR A 87 23.77 -15.00 6.56
CA THR A 87 23.50 -14.95 7.99
C THR A 87 22.50 -16.03 8.38
N ARG A 88 22.72 -16.73 9.50
CA ARG A 88 21.73 -17.73 9.96
C ARG A 88 20.41 -17.09 10.34
N ARG A 89 20.45 -15.87 10.87
CA ARG A 89 19.27 -15.06 11.18
C ARG A 89 19.44 -13.62 10.70
N LEU A 90 18.48 -13.10 9.94
CA LEU A 90 18.35 -11.67 9.64
C LEU A 90 17.11 -11.12 10.33
N ASP A 91 17.30 -10.30 11.35
CA ASP A 91 16.26 -9.51 11.98
C ASP A 91 15.76 -8.39 11.04
N LEU A 92 14.46 -8.34 10.79
CA LEU A 92 13.82 -7.35 9.93
C LEU A 92 13.25 -6.15 10.71
N ASN A 93 12.65 -6.40 11.89
CA ASN A 93 11.98 -5.37 12.69
C ASN A 93 11.78 -5.74 14.19
N GLY A 94 12.53 -6.70 14.73
CA GLY A 94 12.37 -7.24 16.08
C GLY A 94 11.32 -8.35 16.19
N THR A 95 10.19 -8.23 15.50
CA THR A 95 9.12 -9.23 15.48
C THR A 95 9.37 -10.33 14.45
N TYR A 96 9.81 -9.96 13.25
CA TYR A 96 10.08 -10.87 12.15
C TYR A 96 11.57 -10.99 11.87
N GLY A 97 11.98 -12.19 11.46
CA GLY A 97 13.30 -12.44 10.94
C GLY A 97 13.30 -13.53 9.87
N LEU A 98 14.29 -13.48 9.00
CA LEU A 98 14.58 -14.52 8.02
C LEU A 98 15.58 -15.52 8.60
N GLN A 99 15.39 -16.78 8.25
CA GLN A 99 16.32 -17.87 8.50
C GLN A 99 17.19 -18.11 7.26
N GLU A 100 18.46 -18.44 7.45
CA GLU A 100 19.44 -18.73 6.38
C GLU A 100 19.46 -17.64 5.29
N ALA A 101 19.44 -16.38 5.73
CA ALA A 101 19.29 -15.25 4.86
C ALA A 101 20.61 -14.92 4.15
N LYS A 102 20.51 -14.58 2.87
CA LYS A 102 21.63 -14.14 2.04
C LYS A 102 21.24 -12.92 1.22
N GLY A 103 22.24 -12.14 0.83
CA GLY A 103 22.03 -10.99 -0.06
C GLY A 103 23.30 -10.19 -0.27
N ARG A 104 23.15 -9.04 -0.92
CA ARG A 104 24.24 -8.12 -1.24
C ARG A 104 23.91 -6.71 -0.77
N VAL A 105 24.76 -6.15 0.07
CA VAL A 105 24.70 -4.74 0.48
C VAL A 105 25.73 -3.94 -0.32
N GLN A 106 25.29 -2.85 -0.94
CA GLN A 106 26.17 -1.84 -1.53
C GLN A 106 25.85 -0.48 -0.93
N ALA A 107 26.88 0.27 -0.52
CA ALA A 107 26.72 1.65 -0.07
C ALA A 107 27.72 2.52 -0.82
N ARG A 108 27.24 3.58 -1.45
CA ARG A 108 28.08 4.52 -2.19
C ARG A 108 27.46 5.90 -2.12
N ASP A 109 28.27 6.91 -1.85
CA ASP A 109 27.86 8.32 -1.80
C ASP A 109 26.64 8.52 -0.85
N ALA A 110 25.51 8.93 -1.41
CA ALA A 110 24.23 9.13 -0.75
C ALA A 110 23.22 7.99 -0.98
N THR A 111 23.67 6.79 -1.40
CA THR A 111 22.83 5.61 -1.71
C THR A 111 23.22 4.39 -0.87
N LEU A 112 22.22 3.61 -0.44
CA LEU A 112 22.34 2.24 0.09
C LEU A 112 21.44 1.34 -0.74
N GLU A 113 21.96 0.21 -1.20
CA GLU A 113 21.20 -0.81 -1.90
C GLU A 113 21.38 -2.16 -1.21
N LEU A 114 20.27 -2.83 -0.92
CA LEU A 114 20.20 -4.23 -0.56
C LEU A 114 19.57 -4.95 -1.75
N ARG A 115 20.32 -5.87 -2.36
CA ARG A 115 19.89 -6.62 -3.54
C ARG A 115 20.01 -8.12 -3.29
N ASP A 116 19.28 -8.90 -4.07
CA ASP A 116 19.29 -10.36 -4.04
C ASP A 116 18.99 -10.92 -2.64
N LEU A 117 18.23 -10.17 -1.81
CA LEU A 117 17.85 -10.63 -0.47
C LEU A 117 16.95 -11.85 -0.63
N SER A 118 17.30 -12.93 0.05
CA SER A 118 16.48 -14.14 0.14
C SER A 118 16.67 -14.85 1.48
N GLY A 119 15.63 -15.50 1.99
CA GLY A 119 15.69 -16.30 3.22
C GLY A 119 14.35 -16.94 3.57
N GLY A 120 14.34 -17.91 4.47
CA GLY A 120 13.14 -18.59 4.92
C GLY A 120 12.34 -17.76 5.94
N ILE A 121 11.01 -17.71 5.80
CA ILE A 121 10.11 -17.10 6.79
C ILE A 121 8.79 -17.88 6.83
N GLY A 122 8.27 -18.20 8.02
CA GLY A 122 6.98 -18.89 8.18
C GLY A 122 6.84 -20.20 7.38
N GLY A 123 7.93 -20.95 7.19
CA GLY A 123 7.94 -22.17 6.35
C GLY A 123 7.79 -21.93 4.83
N GLY A 124 7.78 -20.68 4.38
CA GLY A 124 7.93 -20.27 2.98
C GLY A 124 9.23 -19.47 2.79
N THR A 125 9.31 -18.70 1.70
CA THR A 125 10.47 -17.85 1.40
C THR A 125 10.07 -16.37 1.27
N LEU A 126 10.98 -15.49 1.68
CA LEU A 126 10.95 -14.06 1.36
C LEU A 126 12.08 -13.77 0.38
N THR A 127 11.79 -12.95 -0.63
CA THR A 127 12.77 -12.31 -1.50
C THR A 127 12.59 -10.79 -1.46
N GLY A 128 13.63 -10.02 -1.74
CA GLY A 128 13.46 -8.58 -1.83
C GLY A 128 14.65 -7.77 -2.33
N THR A 129 14.36 -6.51 -2.63
CA THR A 129 15.34 -5.46 -2.90
C THR A 129 14.91 -4.18 -2.19
N LEU A 130 15.89 -3.38 -1.74
CA LEU A 130 15.66 -2.09 -1.10
C LEU A 130 16.76 -1.12 -1.49
N THR A 131 16.37 0.02 -2.06
CA THR A 131 17.26 1.14 -2.39
C THR A 131 16.85 2.36 -1.57
N LEU A 132 17.75 2.85 -0.73
CA LEU A 132 17.60 4.10 0.01
C LEU A 132 18.50 5.17 -0.58
N ARG A 133 17.96 6.36 -0.85
CA ARG A 133 18.70 7.52 -1.37
C ARG A 133 18.50 8.72 -0.45
N ARG A 134 19.59 9.28 0.08
CA ARG A 134 19.57 10.51 0.88
C ARG A 134 19.41 11.73 -0.02
N ARG A 135 18.51 12.63 0.39
CA ARG A 135 18.28 13.99 -0.10
C ARG A 135 18.58 14.95 1.08
N PRO A 136 18.76 16.27 0.87
CA PRO A 136 19.21 17.19 1.92
C PRO A 136 18.43 17.14 3.26
N GLU A 137 17.11 16.96 3.22
CA GLU A 137 16.27 16.79 4.43
C GLU A 137 15.38 15.53 4.42
N MET A 138 15.58 14.60 3.47
CA MET A 138 14.68 13.47 3.24
C MET A 138 15.43 12.20 2.85
N VAL A 139 14.82 11.04 3.10
CA VAL A 139 15.22 9.76 2.52
C VAL A 139 14.15 9.35 1.52
N ALA A 140 14.56 9.05 0.29
CA ALA A 140 13.75 8.31 -0.67
C ALA A 140 14.03 6.81 -0.50
N ALA A 141 12.97 6.00 -0.56
CA ALA A 141 13.03 4.55 -0.54
C ALA A 141 12.31 3.99 -1.77
N GLU A 142 12.91 2.99 -2.40
CA GLU A 142 12.37 2.20 -3.51
C GLU A 142 12.63 0.73 -3.15
N GLY A 143 11.68 -0.18 -3.36
CA GLY A 143 11.88 -1.58 -3.02
C GLY A 143 10.85 -2.53 -3.59
N HIS A 144 11.24 -3.80 -3.66
CA HIS A 144 10.42 -4.92 -4.06
C HIS A 144 10.38 -5.94 -2.92
N LEU A 145 9.20 -6.48 -2.62
CA LEU A 145 9.00 -7.54 -1.64
C LEU A 145 8.24 -8.70 -2.28
N GLY A 146 8.88 -9.87 -2.30
CA GLY A 146 8.28 -11.16 -2.62
C GLY A 146 8.13 -12.01 -1.37
N LEU A 147 6.96 -12.61 -1.17
CA LEU A 147 6.71 -13.74 -0.28
C LEU A 147 6.19 -14.89 -1.14
N ASP A 148 6.64 -16.11 -0.86
CA ASP A 148 6.10 -17.30 -1.50
C ASP A 148 5.87 -18.43 -0.49
N GLY A 149 4.66 -18.98 -0.49
CA GLY A 149 4.27 -20.13 0.36
C GLY A 149 4.35 -19.88 1.86
N VAL A 150 4.33 -18.63 2.33
CA VAL A 150 4.52 -18.30 3.75
C VAL A 150 3.26 -18.65 4.55
N ASP A 151 3.41 -19.33 5.69
CA ASP A 151 2.29 -19.67 6.57
C ASP A 151 1.64 -18.39 7.15
N LEU A 152 0.35 -18.20 6.88
CA LEU A 152 -0.45 -17.10 7.44
C LEU A 152 -0.43 -17.11 8.97
N ALA A 153 -0.46 -18.27 9.61
CA ALA A 153 -0.45 -18.35 11.06
C ALA A 153 0.88 -17.83 11.62
N ALA A 154 2.00 -18.13 10.98
CA ALA A 154 3.33 -17.63 11.38
C ALA A 154 3.48 -16.10 11.18
N LEU A 155 2.74 -15.50 10.24
CA LEU A 155 2.69 -14.05 10.08
C LEU A 155 1.73 -13.36 11.06
N VAL A 156 0.55 -13.94 11.31
CA VAL A 156 -0.47 -13.30 12.16
C VAL A 156 -0.20 -13.51 13.65
N GLN A 157 0.27 -14.69 14.07
CA GLN A 157 0.42 -15.06 15.49
C GLN A 157 1.30 -14.08 16.32
N PRO A 158 2.42 -13.53 15.81
CA PRO A 158 3.22 -12.55 16.56
C PRO A 158 2.53 -11.19 16.77
N LEU A 159 1.45 -10.91 16.02
CA LEU A 159 0.68 -9.67 16.13
C LEU A 159 -0.64 -9.94 16.88
N ALA A 160 -1.44 -10.88 16.40
CA ALA A 160 -2.76 -11.21 16.92
C ALA A 160 -2.81 -12.68 17.40
N PRO A 161 -2.62 -12.96 18.70
CA PRO A 161 -2.51 -14.32 19.23
C PRO A 161 -3.86 -15.07 19.33
N ARG A 162 -4.99 -14.46 18.97
CA ARG A 162 -6.31 -15.10 19.02
C ARG A 162 -6.69 -15.68 17.66
N ALA A 163 -6.70 -17.00 17.57
CA ALA A 163 -7.23 -17.79 16.45
C ALA A 163 -6.79 -17.26 15.06
N PRO A 164 -5.48 -17.30 14.73
CA PRO A 164 -4.99 -16.84 13.45
C PRO A 164 -5.61 -17.67 12.30
N PRO A 165 -5.84 -17.06 11.12
CA PRO A 165 -6.20 -17.80 9.92
C PRO A 165 -5.06 -18.72 9.51
N ALA A 166 -5.38 -19.91 9.02
CA ALA A 166 -4.42 -20.83 8.42
C ALA A 166 -4.42 -20.69 6.90
N GLY A 167 -3.31 -21.04 6.25
CA GLY A 167 -3.16 -21.01 4.80
C GLY A 167 -1.77 -20.57 4.37
N ARG A 168 -1.51 -20.60 3.06
CA ARG A 168 -0.25 -20.19 2.45
C ARG A 168 -0.45 -18.86 1.73
N LEU A 169 0.38 -17.86 2.04
CA LEU A 169 0.43 -16.56 1.40
C LEU A 169 1.61 -16.46 0.45
N SER A 170 1.31 -16.08 -0.80
CA SER A 170 2.29 -15.50 -1.72
C SER A 170 1.90 -14.04 -1.99
N LEU A 171 2.88 -13.15 -2.00
CA LEU A 171 2.70 -11.70 -2.11
C LEU A 171 3.84 -11.13 -2.96
N SER A 172 3.53 -10.29 -3.95
CA SER A 172 4.55 -9.56 -4.72
C SER A 172 4.16 -8.10 -4.77
N VAL A 173 4.95 -7.21 -4.16
CA VAL A 173 4.66 -5.77 -4.10
C VAL A 173 5.89 -4.95 -4.44
N ASP A 174 5.73 -4.04 -5.40
CA ASP A 174 6.67 -2.94 -5.66
C ASP A 174 6.19 -1.67 -4.94
N MET A 175 7.10 -1.00 -4.25
CA MET A 175 6.78 0.19 -3.44
C MET A 175 7.88 1.25 -3.46
N GLY A 176 7.48 2.51 -3.33
CA GLY A 176 8.39 3.63 -3.18
C GLY A 176 7.78 4.82 -2.44
N GLY A 177 8.61 5.61 -1.77
CA GLY A 177 8.19 6.77 -0.96
C GLY A 177 9.35 7.71 -0.64
N VAL A 178 9.05 8.91 -0.14
CA VAL A 178 10.04 9.91 0.26
C VAL A 178 9.59 10.62 1.53
N GLY A 179 10.41 10.56 2.59
CA GLY A 179 10.06 11.14 3.89
C GLY A 179 11.22 11.79 4.62
N ARG A 180 10.92 12.79 5.45
CA ARG A 180 11.88 13.46 6.37
C ARG A 180 12.07 12.75 7.71
N SER A 181 11.27 11.73 7.98
CA SER A 181 11.29 10.87 9.19
C SER A 181 10.72 9.50 8.83
N PRO A 182 10.92 8.45 9.65
CA PRO A 182 10.32 7.13 9.43
C PRO A 182 8.81 7.19 9.21
N LEU A 183 8.07 7.89 10.08
CA LEU A 183 6.62 8.08 9.92
C LEU A 183 6.25 8.75 8.59
N ALA A 184 6.94 9.83 8.23
CA ALA A 184 6.67 10.54 6.97
C ALA A 184 7.02 9.69 5.74
N LEU A 185 8.03 8.83 5.83
CA LEU A 185 8.41 7.90 4.76
C LEU A 185 7.31 6.87 4.56
N VAL A 186 6.84 6.22 5.64
CA VAL A 186 5.72 5.26 5.59
C VAL A 186 4.43 5.91 5.08
N GLN A 187 4.10 7.13 5.53
CA GLN A 187 2.96 7.92 5.05
C GLN A 187 3.04 8.33 3.57
N SER A 188 4.22 8.29 2.97
CA SER A 188 4.42 8.60 1.55
C SER A 188 4.50 7.36 0.64
N LEU A 189 4.46 6.15 1.22
CA LEU A 189 4.60 4.94 0.43
C LEU A 189 3.44 4.80 -0.56
N SER A 190 3.82 4.56 -1.80
CA SER A 190 2.95 4.27 -2.93
C SER A 190 3.47 3.03 -3.64
N GLY A 191 2.58 2.25 -4.27
CA GLY A 191 2.95 0.96 -4.84
C GLY A 191 1.77 0.14 -5.31
N GLN A 192 2.07 -1.03 -5.88
CA GLN A 192 1.09 -2.00 -6.35
C GLN A 192 1.66 -3.42 -6.30
N GLY A 193 0.78 -4.41 -6.33
CA GLY A 193 1.18 -5.80 -6.24
C GLY A 193 0.05 -6.80 -6.39
N THR A 194 0.40 -8.06 -6.22
CA THR A 194 -0.50 -9.21 -6.24
C THR A 194 -0.42 -9.96 -4.93
N LEU A 195 -1.55 -10.53 -4.51
CA LEU A 195 -1.69 -11.36 -3.33
C LEU A 195 -2.41 -12.65 -3.74
N GLY A 196 -1.81 -13.79 -3.45
CA GLY A 196 -2.39 -15.12 -3.63
C GLY A 196 -2.46 -15.84 -2.29
N LEU A 197 -3.60 -16.44 -1.99
CA LEU A 197 -3.80 -17.31 -0.84
C LEU A 197 -4.15 -18.71 -1.31
N GLN A 198 -3.58 -19.72 -0.68
CA GLN A 198 -3.88 -21.13 -0.92
C GLN A 198 -4.26 -21.84 0.38
N ALA A 199 -5.24 -22.74 0.31
CA ALA A 199 -5.78 -23.49 1.45
C ALA A 199 -6.11 -22.58 2.66
N LEU A 200 -6.78 -21.46 2.39
CA LEU A 200 -7.18 -20.50 3.43
C LEU A 200 -8.29 -21.12 4.29
N GLU A 201 -8.03 -21.23 5.60
CA GLU A 201 -9.03 -21.56 6.61
C GLU A 201 -9.20 -20.39 7.57
N LEU A 202 -10.37 -19.75 7.52
CA LEU A 202 -10.72 -18.61 8.38
C LEU A 202 -11.70 -19.09 9.48
N PRO A 203 -11.29 -19.14 10.76
CA PRO A 203 -12.13 -19.67 11.83
C PRO A 203 -13.39 -18.83 12.08
N ALA A 204 -14.40 -19.43 12.72
CA ALA A 204 -15.68 -18.80 13.09
C ALA A 204 -16.37 -18.04 11.94
N THR A 205 -16.41 -18.69 10.78
CA THR A 205 -16.86 -18.16 9.49
C THR A 205 -17.56 -19.25 8.66
N ASP A 206 -18.39 -20.08 9.28
CA ASP A 206 -19.09 -21.18 8.57
C ASP A 206 -19.96 -20.64 7.39
N PRO A 207 -19.65 -20.96 6.12
CA PRO A 207 -20.42 -20.49 4.96
C PRO A 207 -21.88 -20.97 4.99
N ARG A 208 -22.17 -22.09 5.68
CA ARG A 208 -23.51 -22.68 5.80
C ARG A 208 -24.37 -21.95 6.84
N ALA A 209 -23.83 -20.95 7.54
CA ALA A 209 -24.55 -20.16 8.52
C ALA A 209 -25.81 -19.49 7.96
N ILE A 210 -25.76 -18.99 6.71
CA ILE A 210 -26.91 -18.39 6.02
C ILE A 210 -28.05 -19.40 5.90
N ALA A 211 -27.75 -20.60 5.39
CA ALA A 211 -28.72 -21.67 5.21
C ALA A 211 -29.28 -22.16 6.55
N SER A 212 -28.45 -22.31 7.59
CA SER A 212 -28.91 -22.70 8.93
C SER A 212 -29.90 -21.69 9.50
N VAL A 213 -29.61 -20.39 9.46
CA VAL A 213 -30.53 -19.38 10.05
C VAL A 213 -31.84 -19.30 9.26
N LEU A 214 -31.80 -19.46 7.94
CA LEU A 214 -33.02 -19.56 7.12
C LEU A 214 -33.85 -20.81 7.42
N ALA A 215 -33.22 -21.94 7.74
CA ALA A 215 -33.91 -23.17 8.17
C ALA A 215 -34.49 -23.01 9.59
N ASP A 216 -33.71 -22.49 10.54
CA ASP A 216 -34.12 -22.25 11.92
C ASP A 216 -35.27 -21.22 12.02
N THR A 217 -35.49 -20.39 10.99
CA THR A 217 -36.59 -19.41 10.89
C THR A 217 -37.68 -19.79 9.88
N ALA A 218 -37.61 -20.99 9.30
CA ALA A 218 -38.60 -21.50 8.34
C ALA A 218 -39.98 -21.77 8.95
N THR A 219 -40.10 -21.76 10.28
CA THR A 219 -41.36 -21.91 11.03
C THR A 219 -41.48 -20.86 12.13
N GLY A 220 -42.73 -20.51 12.51
CA GLY A 220 -43.00 -19.55 13.57
C GLY A 220 -42.88 -18.08 13.15
N THR A 221 -43.05 -17.18 14.13
CA THR A 221 -42.95 -15.73 13.94
C THR A 221 -41.51 -15.33 13.61
N PRO A 222 -41.29 -14.42 12.63
CA PRO A 222 -39.95 -13.90 12.33
C PRO A 222 -39.28 -13.29 13.59
N PRO A 223 -38.04 -13.69 13.93
CA PRO A 223 -37.29 -13.04 14.99
C PRO A 223 -36.89 -11.60 14.62
N ASP A 224 -36.61 -10.79 15.64
CA ASP A 224 -36.11 -9.43 15.44
C ASP A 224 -34.66 -9.41 14.90
N GLU A 225 -34.23 -8.26 14.37
CA GLU A 225 -32.88 -8.11 13.79
C GLU A 225 -31.77 -8.52 14.77
N ARG A 226 -31.88 -8.11 16.04
CA ARG A 226 -30.89 -8.44 17.08
C ARG A 226 -30.78 -9.94 17.28
N ARG A 227 -31.91 -10.67 17.27
CA ARG A 227 -31.92 -12.11 17.39
C ARG A 227 -31.39 -12.80 16.13
N VAL A 228 -31.71 -12.30 14.92
CA VAL A 228 -31.13 -12.81 13.67
C VAL A 228 -29.61 -12.67 13.67
N VAL A 229 -29.06 -11.52 14.05
CA VAL A 229 -27.60 -11.32 14.13
C VAL A 229 -26.96 -12.26 15.17
N GLN A 230 -27.58 -12.46 16.34
CA GLN A 230 -27.11 -13.44 17.33
C GLN A 230 -27.16 -14.89 16.80
N MET A 231 -28.20 -15.26 16.05
CA MET A 231 -28.31 -16.59 15.44
C MET A 231 -27.25 -16.78 14.36
N PHE A 232 -27.01 -15.77 13.53
CA PHE A 232 -26.02 -15.79 12.47
C PHE A 232 -24.58 -15.85 13.02
N ASP A 233 -24.23 -15.05 14.03
CA ASP A 233 -22.90 -15.13 14.66
C ASP A 233 -22.63 -16.49 15.32
N ARG A 234 -23.64 -17.05 16.01
CA ARG A 234 -23.56 -18.42 16.56
C ARG A 234 -23.46 -19.50 15.49
N ALA A 235 -24.08 -19.31 14.33
CA ALA A 235 -24.00 -20.24 13.22
C ALA A 235 -22.62 -20.15 12.53
N LEU A 236 -22.09 -18.94 12.31
CA LEU A 236 -20.74 -18.71 11.81
C LEU A 236 -19.68 -19.36 12.72
N ALA A 237 -19.87 -19.30 14.04
CA ALA A 237 -18.95 -19.88 15.02
C ALA A 237 -18.86 -21.41 14.99
N ARG A 238 -19.72 -22.13 14.23
CA ARG A 238 -19.74 -23.60 14.17
C ARG A 238 -18.58 -24.20 13.36
N GLY A 239 -17.97 -23.43 12.46
CA GLY A 239 -16.93 -23.93 11.56
C GLY A 239 -16.07 -22.84 10.91
N PRO A 240 -14.99 -23.22 10.23
CA PRO A 240 -14.18 -22.30 9.43
C PRO A 240 -14.77 -22.13 8.01
N LEU A 241 -14.50 -20.98 7.39
CA LEU A 241 -14.56 -20.84 5.95
C LEU A 241 -13.32 -21.50 5.35
N LYS A 242 -13.49 -22.41 4.38
CA LYS A 242 -12.38 -23.05 3.66
C LYS A 242 -12.37 -22.64 2.20
N LEU A 243 -11.24 -22.14 1.71
CA LEU A 243 -11.04 -21.71 0.33
C LEU A 243 -9.77 -22.35 -0.25
N ALA A 244 -9.91 -23.01 -1.40
CA ALA A 244 -8.77 -23.67 -2.07
C ALA A 244 -7.74 -22.64 -2.55
N THR A 245 -8.19 -21.60 -3.24
CA THR A 245 -7.39 -20.43 -3.65
C THR A 245 -8.20 -19.14 -3.50
N LEU A 246 -7.50 -18.02 -3.30
CA LEU A 246 -8.05 -16.66 -3.38
C LEU A 246 -6.96 -15.71 -3.88
N ASP A 247 -7.12 -15.20 -5.10
CA ASP A 247 -6.19 -14.26 -5.73
C ASP A 247 -6.78 -12.84 -5.75
N SER A 248 -5.93 -11.84 -5.56
CA SER A 248 -6.29 -10.43 -5.60
C SER A 248 -5.11 -9.53 -6.00
N THR A 249 -5.43 -8.28 -6.33
CA THR A 249 -4.45 -7.21 -6.46
C THR A 249 -4.44 -6.35 -5.20
N VAL A 250 -3.29 -5.77 -4.92
CA VAL A 250 -3.06 -4.86 -3.80
C VAL A 250 -2.56 -3.54 -4.35
N SER A 251 -3.09 -2.43 -3.86
CA SER A 251 -2.55 -1.09 -4.10
C SER A 251 -2.07 -0.48 -2.79
N LEU A 252 -1.04 0.34 -2.86
CA LEU A 252 -0.49 1.08 -1.73
C LEU A 252 -0.49 2.56 -2.11
N VAL A 253 -1.16 3.40 -1.32
CA VAL A 253 -1.26 4.84 -1.56
C VAL A 253 -1.19 5.57 -0.23
N ASN A 254 -0.27 6.51 -0.08
CA ASN A 254 -0.07 7.32 1.12
C ASN A 254 0.07 6.47 2.41
N GLY A 255 0.80 5.35 2.32
CA GLY A 255 0.95 4.41 3.45
C GLY A 255 -0.28 3.56 3.77
N VAL A 256 -1.37 3.67 3.01
CA VAL A 256 -2.55 2.80 3.14
C VAL A 256 -2.51 1.72 2.07
N VAL A 257 -2.38 0.47 2.51
CA VAL A 257 -2.56 -0.72 1.68
C VAL A 257 -4.06 -0.92 1.46
N ARG A 258 -4.49 -1.22 0.25
CA ARG A 258 -5.87 -1.57 -0.12
C ARG A 258 -5.89 -2.86 -0.91
N LEU A 259 -6.66 -3.83 -0.42
CA LEU A 259 -6.97 -5.07 -1.12
C LEU A 259 -8.11 -4.81 -2.11
N SER A 260 -7.91 -5.16 -3.38
CA SER A 260 -8.98 -5.18 -4.37
C SER A 260 -10.02 -6.25 -4.02
N THR A 261 -11.27 -6.05 -4.43
CA THR A 261 -12.37 -6.98 -4.10
C THR A 261 -12.11 -8.38 -4.64
N ALA A 262 -11.73 -9.30 -3.76
CA ALA A 262 -11.47 -10.70 -4.07
C ALA A 262 -12.76 -11.51 -3.86
N ARG A 263 -13.04 -12.48 -4.73
CA ARG A 263 -14.25 -13.30 -4.65
C ARG A 263 -13.91 -14.78 -4.76
N ALA A 264 -14.59 -15.59 -3.96
CA ALA A 264 -14.51 -17.04 -4.03
C ALA A 264 -15.87 -17.69 -3.72
N GLN A 265 -15.96 -19.01 -3.94
CA GLN A 265 -17.13 -19.81 -3.58
C GLN A 265 -16.73 -20.86 -2.55
N ALA A 266 -17.59 -21.07 -1.54
CA ALA A 266 -17.40 -22.05 -0.48
C ALA A 266 -18.74 -22.65 -0.08
N ASP A 267 -18.92 -23.96 -0.17
CA ASP A 267 -20.04 -24.70 0.43
C ASP A 267 -21.45 -24.07 0.23
N GLY A 268 -21.74 -23.59 -0.98
CA GLY A 268 -23.02 -22.96 -1.32
C GLY A 268 -23.15 -21.47 -0.98
N ALA A 269 -22.07 -20.82 -0.53
CA ALA A 269 -21.97 -19.37 -0.36
C ALA A 269 -20.96 -18.74 -1.34
N ARG A 270 -21.26 -17.52 -1.77
CA ARG A 270 -20.32 -16.60 -2.42
C ARG A 270 -19.68 -15.71 -1.36
N ALA A 271 -18.36 -15.77 -1.24
CA ALA A 271 -17.56 -15.00 -0.30
C ALA A 271 -16.87 -13.84 -1.05
N THR A 272 -17.02 -12.61 -0.54
CA THR A 272 -16.38 -11.41 -1.09
C THR A 272 -15.53 -10.74 -0.01
N PHE A 273 -14.24 -10.59 -0.27
CA PHE A 273 -13.28 -9.97 0.65
C PHE A 273 -12.88 -8.59 0.14
N SER A 274 -12.78 -7.62 1.06
CA SER A 274 -12.15 -6.33 0.79
C SER A 274 -11.52 -5.77 2.06
N GLY A 275 -10.64 -4.78 1.94
CA GLY A 275 -10.10 -4.13 3.13
C GLY A 275 -8.96 -3.16 2.87
N THR A 276 -8.59 -2.44 3.92
CA THR A 276 -7.42 -1.57 3.98
C THR A 276 -6.59 -1.79 5.24
N LEU A 277 -5.30 -1.51 5.14
CA LEU A 277 -4.35 -1.48 6.25
C LEU A 277 -3.60 -0.15 6.21
N ASP A 278 -3.84 0.70 7.21
CA ASP A 278 -3.08 1.93 7.47
C ASP A 278 -1.75 1.53 8.11
N LEU A 279 -0.66 1.55 7.34
CA LEU A 279 0.69 1.23 7.84
C LEU A 279 1.18 2.26 8.88
N PRO A 280 1.00 3.58 8.71
CA PRO A 280 1.35 4.58 9.72
C PRO A 280 0.75 4.34 11.12
N ARG A 281 -0.45 3.76 11.20
CA ARG A 281 -1.14 3.46 12.47
C ARG A 281 -1.15 1.98 12.85
N LEU A 282 -0.74 1.09 11.94
CA LEU A 282 -0.99 -0.35 12.00
C LEU A 282 -2.46 -0.66 12.32
N TYR A 283 -3.37 -0.04 11.56
CA TYR A 283 -4.82 -0.15 11.74
C TYR A 283 -5.46 -0.89 10.56
N LEU A 284 -6.16 -1.98 10.85
CA LEU A 284 -6.89 -2.81 9.90
C LEU A 284 -8.34 -2.35 9.80
N ASP A 285 -8.88 -2.33 8.58
CA ASP A 285 -10.32 -2.31 8.30
C ASP A 285 -10.59 -3.33 7.17
N GLY A 286 -11.05 -4.52 7.53
CA GLY A 286 -11.34 -5.61 6.58
C GLY A 286 -12.79 -6.06 6.66
N THR A 287 -13.38 -6.41 5.51
CA THR A 287 -14.72 -6.99 5.40
C THR A 287 -14.71 -8.33 4.66
N LEU A 288 -15.59 -9.20 5.09
CA LEU A 288 -16.02 -10.41 4.39
C LEU A 288 -17.53 -10.40 4.29
N ASP A 289 -18.04 -10.29 3.08
CA ASP A 289 -19.46 -10.44 2.76
C ASP A 289 -19.73 -11.87 2.32
N LEU A 290 -20.72 -12.50 2.94
CA LEU A 290 -21.20 -13.85 2.62
C LEU A 290 -22.62 -13.75 2.06
N GLU A 291 -22.83 -14.30 0.86
CA GLU A 291 -24.11 -14.37 0.16
C GLU A 291 -24.46 -15.82 -0.18
N SER A 292 -25.74 -16.19 -0.19
CA SER A 292 -26.16 -17.49 -0.76
C SER A 292 -25.83 -17.58 -2.25
N ALA A 293 -25.19 -18.66 -2.67
CA ALA A 293 -24.89 -18.90 -4.08
C ALA A 293 -26.18 -19.12 -4.88
N GLU A 294 -27.13 -19.87 -4.31
CA GLU A 294 -28.46 -20.11 -4.87
C GLU A 294 -29.44 -19.04 -4.36
N ALA A 295 -30.04 -18.27 -5.26
CA ALA A 295 -31.08 -17.29 -4.94
C ALA A 295 -32.08 -17.14 -6.10
N GLY A 296 -33.31 -17.62 -5.90
CA GLY A 296 -34.47 -17.32 -6.74
C GLY A 296 -35.29 -16.16 -6.18
N GLY A 297 -34.65 -15.03 -5.88
CA GLY A 297 -35.26 -13.89 -5.18
C GLY A 297 -34.22 -12.99 -4.52
N ALA A 298 -34.57 -12.32 -3.43
CA ALA A 298 -33.61 -11.54 -2.63
C ALA A 298 -32.48 -12.46 -2.11
N VAL A 299 -31.23 -12.09 -2.37
CA VAL A 299 -30.05 -12.87 -1.96
C VAL A 299 -29.84 -12.71 -0.45
N PRO A 300 -30.04 -13.76 0.37
CA PRO A 300 -29.77 -13.68 1.79
C PRO A 300 -28.26 -13.66 2.03
N GLY A 301 -27.82 -12.84 2.98
CA GLY A 301 -26.40 -12.65 3.28
C GLY A 301 -26.13 -11.84 4.53
N GLY A 302 -24.85 -11.77 4.90
CA GLY A 302 -24.36 -11.02 6.04
C GLY A 302 -22.88 -10.70 5.92
N THR A 303 -22.44 -9.71 6.70
CA THR A 303 -21.09 -9.15 6.65
C THR A 303 -20.38 -9.42 7.97
N ILE A 304 -19.12 -9.82 7.88
CA ILE A 304 -18.18 -9.87 9.00
C ILE A 304 -17.15 -8.76 8.75
N SER A 305 -16.84 -7.97 9.77
CA SER A 305 -15.83 -6.92 9.69
C SER A 305 -14.82 -7.02 10.82
N TRP A 306 -13.56 -6.73 10.52
CA TRP A 306 -12.45 -6.67 11.47
C TRP A 306 -11.86 -5.27 11.45
N ARG A 307 -12.03 -4.52 12.54
CA ARG A 307 -11.59 -3.12 12.63
C ARG A 307 -10.82 -2.84 13.91
N GLY A 308 -9.65 -2.22 13.80
CA GLY A 308 -8.82 -1.91 14.97
C GLY A 308 -7.32 -1.99 14.68
N PRO A 309 -6.48 -1.86 15.72
CA PRO A 309 -5.06 -2.18 15.62
C PRO A 309 -4.86 -3.61 15.15
N VAL A 310 -3.89 -3.87 14.26
CA VAL A 310 -3.64 -5.21 13.68
C VAL A 310 -3.40 -6.28 14.76
N ALA A 311 -2.86 -5.89 15.92
CA ALA A 311 -2.64 -6.81 17.04
C ALA A 311 -3.93 -7.28 17.76
N ALA A 312 -5.02 -6.53 17.65
CA ALA A 312 -6.30 -6.83 18.31
C ALA A 312 -7.48 -6.18 17.56
N PRO A 313 -7.80 -6.62 16.33
CA PRO A 313 -8.94 -6.10 15.60
C PRO A 313 -10.27 -6.55 16.24
N GLU A 314 -11.22 -5.64 16.34
CA GLU A 314 -12.58 -5.93 16.80
C GLU A 314 -13.37 -6.61 15.67
N ARG A 315 -13.83 -7.85 15.90
CA ARG A 315 -14.73 -8.56 14.97
C ARG A 315 -16.19 -8.15 15.23
N ARG A 316 -16.90 -7.67 14.21
CA ARG A 316 -18.34 -7.39 14.25
C ARG A 316 -19.07 -8.11 13.12
N VAL A 317 -20.32 -8.50 13.38
CA VAL A 317 -21.20 -9.19 12.42
C VAL A 317 -22.47 -8.36 12.22
N SER A 318 -22.92 -8.26 10.97
CA SER A 318 -24.23 -7.72 10.59
C SER A 318 -24.91 -8.64 9.58
N ALA A 319 -26.25 -8.62 9.52
CA ALA A 319 -27.02 -9.50 8.66
C ALA A 319 -28.30 -8.85 8.06
N PRO A 320 -28.26 -7.60 7.56
CA PRO A 320 -29.47 -6.91 7.10
C PRO A 320 -30.16 -7.61 5.92
N ALA A 321 -29.38 -8.16 4.97
CA ALA A 321 -29.94 -8.90 3.84
C ALA A 321 -30.62 -10.21 4.27
N LEU A 322 -30.08 -10.90 5.28
CA LEU A 322 -30.71 -12.07 5.90
C LEU A 322 -32.03 -11.72 6.62
N VAL A 323 -32.08 -10.61 7.37
CA VAL A 323 -33.32 -10.12 8.01
C VAL A 323 -34.39 -9.82 6.96
N ALA A 324 -34.03 -9.13 5.87
CA ALA A 324 -34.93 -8.86 4.76
C ALA A 324 -35.45 -10.15 4.10
N ALA A 325 -34.59 -11.13 3.84
CA ALA A 325 -34.97 -12.42 3.25
C ALA A 325 -35.91 -13.24 4.16
N ILE A 326 -35.68 -13.25 5.49
CA ILE A 326 -36.57 -13.91 6.46
C ILE A 326 -37.95 -13.23 6.46
N SER A 327 -37.97 -11.90 6.39
CA SER A 327 -39.20 -11.09 6.36
C SER A 327 -40.01 -11.34 5.10
N MET A 328 -39.36 -11.34 3.92
CA MET A 328 -40.01 -11.68 2.64
C MET A 328 -40.58 -13.10 2.65
N ARG A 329 -39.82 -14.10 3.08
CA ARG A 329 -40.31 -15.48 3.22
C ARG A 329 -41.44 -15.62 4.24
N ALA A 330 -41.56 -14.73 5.22
CA ALA A 330 -42.70 -14.70 6.13
C ALA A 330 -43.97 -14.15 5.48
N ILE A 331 -43.83 -13.07 4.70
CA ILE A 331 -44.91 -12.49 3.90
C ILE A 331 -45.40 -13.52 2.86
N GLU A 332 -44.49 -14.15 2.10
CA GLU A 332 -44.81 -15.20 1.12
C GLU A 332 -45.51 -16.42 1.74
N ARG A 333 -45.16 -16.79 2.98
CA ARG A 333 -45.84 -17.87 3.72
C ARG A 333 -47.25 -17.47 4.14
N GLU A 334 -47.45 -16.27 4.68
CA GLU A 334 -48.77 -15.84 5.12
C GLU A 334 -49.69 -15.52 3.93
N THR A 335 -49.18 -14.97 2.81
CA THR A 335 -49.96 -14.84 1.58
C THR A 335 -50.40 -16.20 1.04
N ARG A 336 -49.49 -17.17 0.92
CA ARG A 336 -49.86 -18.54 0.49
C ARG A 336 -50.89 -19.18 1.43
N ARG A 337 -50.73 -19.01 2.74
CA ARG A 337 -51.68 -19.51 3.75
C ARG A 337 -53.05 -18.84 3.64
N LEU A 338 -53.11 -17.57 3.23
CA LEU A 338 -54.36 -16.87 2.95
C LEU A 338 -54.99 -17.34 1.63
N GLU A 339 -54.20 -17.55 0.57
CA GLU A 339 -54.65 -18.12 -0.71
C GLU A 339 -55.23 -19.53 -0.53
N GLU A 340 -54.54 -20.41 0.20
CA GLU A 340 -54.98 -21.76 0.55
C GLU A 340 -56.31 -21.74 1.36
N ARG A 341 -56.48 -20.75 2.25
CA ARG A 341 -57.73 -20.54 3.01
C ARG A 341 -58.85 -19.93 2.19
N GLN A 342 -58.54 -19.12 1.18
CA GLN A 342 -59.51 -18.46 0.31
C GLN A 342 -59.91 -19.32 -0.89
N GLY A 343 -59.23 -20.45 -1.13
CA GLY A 343 -59.60 -21.44 -2.14
C GLY A 343 -59.34 -21.03 -3.59
N LEU A 344 -58.57 -19.95 -3.82
CA LEU A 344 -58.13 -19.56 -5.16
C LEU A 344 -56.99 -20.46 -5.65
N VAL A 345 -57.35 -21.70 -6.01
CA VAL A 345 -56.51 -22.50 -6.92
C VAL A 345 -56.48 -21.78 -8.27
N PRO A 346 -55.30 -21.45 -8.85
CA PRO A 346 -55.23 -20.94 -10.20
C PRO A 346 -55.80 -22.00 -11.16
N ALA A 347 -56.89 -21.67 -11.86
CA ALA A 347 -57.47 -22.59 -12.82
C ALA A 347 -56.43 -22.95 -13.90
N PRO A 348 -56.18 -24.24 -14.18
CA PRO A 348 -55.24 -24.63 -15.23
C PRO A 348 -55.77 -24.12 -16.57
N SER A 349 -54.89 -23.51 -17.38
CA SER A 349 -55.25 -23.01 -18.71
C SER A 349 -55.53 -24.18 -19.66
N ALA A 350 -56.79 -24.63 -19.69
CA ALA A 350 -57.29 -25.56 -20.68
C ALA A 350 -57.32 -24.87 -22.05
N GLY A 351 -56.24 -25.04 -22.82
CA GLY A 351 -56.22 -24.64 -24.22
C GLY A 351 -57.09 -25.57 -25.06
N SER A 352 -57.94 -24.99 -25.90
CA SER A 352 -58.51 -25.61 -27.10
C SER A 352 -58.97 -24.50 -28.04
N GLY A 353 -58.36 -24.41 -29.22
CA GLY A 353 -58.71 -23.39 -30.21
C GLY A 353 -59.63 -23.94 -31.29
N THR A 354 -60.29 -23.03 -32.03
CA THR A 354 -60.95 -23.34 -33.30
C THR A 354 -60.70 -22.21 -34.32
N THR A 355 -60.13 -22.64 -35.44
CA THR A 355 -59.83 -22.05 -36.76
C THR A 355 -60.65 -20.85 -37.33
N LEU A 356 -59.91 -19.90 -37.95
CA LEU A 356 -60.02 -19.22 -39.29
C LEU A 356 -61.37 -19.16 -40.10
N PRO A 357 -61.56 -18.26 -41.13
CA PRO A 357 -60.66 -17.23 -41.72
C PRO A 357 -61.26 -15.84 -42.16
N ALA A 358 -60.35 -14.85 -42.34
CA ALA A 358 -60.19 -13.80 -43.40
C ALA A 358 -61.33 -12.87 -43.97
N SER A 359 -61.05 -11.54 -43.92
CA SER A 359 -61.31 -10.44 -44.91
C SER A 359 -62.78 -10.03 -45.27
N THR A 360 -63.17 -8.76 -45.51
CA THR A 360 -62.48 -7.58 -46.14
C THR A 360 -63.04 -6.22 -45.57
N PRO A 361 -62.90 -4.97 -46.13
CA PRO A 361 -62.17 -3.90 -45.42
C PRO A 361 -62.87 -2.51 -45.26
N ALA A 362 -62.09 -1.55 -44.72
CA ALA A 362 -62.13 -0.07 -44.89
C ALA A 362 -63.09 0.77 -44.01
N PRO A 363 -62.84 2.10 -43.83
CA PRO A 363 -61.69 2.90 -44.28
C PRO A 363 -60.84 3.51 -43.13
N SER A 364 -59.66 4.02 -43.50
CA SER A 364 -58.70 4.71 -42.62
C SER A 364 -58.99 6.21 -42.49
N THR A 365 -59.00 6.74 -41.26
CA THR A 365 -58.88 8.19 -41.00
C THR A 365 -57.74 8.50 -40.04
N THR A 366 -56.79 9.28 -40.54
CA THR A 366 -55.66 9.93 -39.85
C THR A 366 -56.00 10.54 -38.48
N SER A 367 -55.21 10.22 -37.46
CA SER A 367 -54.62 11.22 -36.55
C SER A 367 -53.60 10.60 -35.59
N ALA A 368 -52.39 11.16 -35.56
CA ALA A 368 -51.46 11.05 -34.43
C ALA A 368 -51.53 12.36 -33.63
N PRO A 369 -51.39 12.32 -32.30
CA PRO A 369 -50.36 13.15 -31.66
C PRO A 369 -49.69 12.39 -30.45
N PRO A 370 -48.89 12.98 -29.55
CA PRO A 370 -47.46 12.66 -29.50
C PRO A 370 -46.96 12.14 -28.13
N ALA A 371 -45.64 11.95 -28.02
CA ALA A 371 -44.94 11.51 -26.80
C ALA A 371 -45.05 12.50 -25.62
N PRO A 372 -44.92 12.03 -24.36
CA PRO A 372 -45.07 12.86 -23.16
C PRO A 372 -43.82 13.70 -22.85
N THR A 373 -44.04 14.97 -22.50
CA THR A 373 -43.05 15.87 -21.88
C THR A 373 -43.13 15.84 -20.34
N PRO A 374 -42.04 16.18 -19.63
CA PRO A 374 -41.95 16.05 -18.16
C PRO A 374 -42.76 17.12 -17.39
N ILE A 375 -43.08 16.78 -16.14
CA ILE A 375 -43.88 17.59 -15.21
C ILE A 375 -43.01 18.68 -14.56
N SER A 376 -43.49 19.93 -14.57
CA SER A 376 -42.90 21.07 -13.86
C SER A 376 -43.51 21.27 -12.47
N ALA A 377 -42.70 21.69 -11.51
CA ALA A 377 -43.11 22.10 -10.15
C ALA A 377 -43.39 23.63 -10.06
N PRO A 378 -44.19 24.10 -9.09
CA PRO A 378 -44.62 25.51 -8.98
C PRO A 378 -43.56 26.46 -8.38
N PRO A 379 -43.72 27.80 -8.53
CA PRO A 379 -42.63 28.77 -8.36
C PRO A 379 -42.49 29.37 -6.95
N SER A 380 -41.35 30.00 -6.70
CA SER A 380 -41.14 30.97 -5.61
C SER A 380 -40.17 32.10 -6.04
N ALA A 381 -40.32 33.25 -5.40
CA ALA A 381 -39.92 34.60 -5.83
C ALA A 381 -38.39 34.87 -6.06
N PRO A 382 -38.01 36.00 -6.69
CA PRO A 382 -36.70 36.17 -7.34
C PRO A 382 -35.59 36.75 -6.46
N VAL A 383 -34.34 36.59 -6.89
CA VAL A 383 -33.16 37.28 -6.33
C VAL A 383 -32.41 38.04 -7.44
N SER A 384 -31.87 39.20 -7.09
CA SER A 384 -31.40 40.23 -8.03
C SER A 384 -30.14 39.87 -8.83
N THR A 385 -30.06 40.39 -10.05
CA THR A 385 -28.87 40.36 -10.92
C THR A 385 -27.77 41.34 -10.47
N ALA A 386 -26.52 41.01 -10.79
CA ALA A 386 -25.35 41.89 -10.65
C ALA A 386 -24.55 41.94 -11.98
N PRO A 387 -23.82 43.04 -12.30
CA PRO A 387 -23.47 43.38 -13.68
C PRO A 387 -22.01 43.09 -14.08
N ALA A 388 -21.73 43.22 -15.38
CA ALA A 388 -20.39 43.04 -15.97
C ALA A 388 -19.39 44.16 -15.61
N PRO A 389 -18.06 43.92 -15.64
CA PRO A 389 -17.05 44.91 -15.29
C PRO A 389 -16.78 45.95 -16.40
N VAL A 390 -16.56 47.19 -15.98
CA VAL A 390 -16.17 48.35 -16.82
C VAL A 390 -14.65 48.54 -16.81
N ALA A 391 -14.07 49.02 -17.91
CA ALA A 391 -12.65 49.32 -18.04
C ALA A 391 -12.24 50.68 -17.40
N PRO A 392 -11.06 50.80 -16.75
CA PRO A 392 -10.52 52.08 -16.28
C PRO A 392 -9.63 52.83 -17.31
N PRO A 393 -9.39 54.15 -17.14
CA PRO A 393 -8.78 55.03 -18.16
C PRO A 393 -7.28 55.34 -17.96
N GLN A 394 -6.70 56.08 -18.92
CA GLN A 394 -5.32 56.61 -18.90
C GLN A 394 -5.16 57.84 -17.96
N GLY A 395 -3.96 58.06 -17.39
CA GLY A 395 -3.64 59.33 -16.72
C GLY A 395 -2.32 59.47 -15.93
N SER A 396 -1.26 59.90 -16.62
CA SER A 396 -0.16 60.79 -16.14
C SER A 396 0.91 60.44 -15.09
N SER A 397 2.12 60.94 -15.42
CA SER A 397 3.24 61.46 -14.60
C SER A 397 4.35 60.53 -14.07
N ALA A 398 5.60 60.96 -14.32
CA ALA A 398 6.89 60.37 -13.88
C ALA A 398 7.49 61.19 -12.71
N PRO A 399 8.66 60.83 -12.13
CA PRO A 399 9.95 61.21 -12.74
C PRO A 399 11.03 60.09 -12.68
N ALA A 400 12.26 60.40 -13.12
CA ALA A 400 13.28 59.43 -13.54
C ALA A 400 14.59 59.42 -12.71
N GLN A 401 15.43 58.40 -13.01
CA GLN A 401 16.88 58.27 -12.78
C GLN A 401 17.42 58.02 -11.35
N PRO A 402 18.68 57.51 -11.18
CA PRO A 402 19.61 56.95 -12.19
C PRO A 402 20.15 55.52 -11.86
N ALA A 403 20.82 54.90 -12.83
CA ALA A 403 21.64 53.69 -12.65
C ALA A 403 23.12 54.03 -12.38
N PRO A 404 23.94 53.07 -11.94
CA PRO A 404 25.25 52.92 -12.60
C PRO A 404 25.75 51.47 -12.83
N ALA A 405 26.52 51.36 -13.93
CA ALA A 405 27.66 50.47 -14.16
C ALA A 405 27.49 48.92 -14.15
N GLN A 406 27.65 48.33 -15.34
CA GLN A 406 28.33 47.04 -15.51
C GLN A 406 29.59 47.26 -16.37
N SER A 407 30.68 46.59 -16.00
CA SER A 407 31.94 46.56 -16.77
C SER A 407 32.37 45.11 -16.96
N ALA A 408 32.48 44.66 -18.21
CA ALA A 408 33.14 43.40 -18.55
C ALA A 408 34.67 43.57 -18.50
N PRO A 409 35.43 42.46 -18.51
CA PRO A 409 36.13 42.16 -19.76
C PRO A 409 36.07 40.69 -20.19
N ALA A 410 36.33 40.47 -21.48
CA ALA A 410 36.39 39.14 -22.09
C ALA A 410 37.83 38.58 -22.06
N HIS A 411 37.94 37.25 -22.13
CA HIS A 411 39.20 36.56 -22.45
C HIS A 411 39.01 35.64 -23.66
N SER A 412 39.90 35.79 -24.63
CA SER A 412 39.97 35.01 -25.87
C SER A 412 40.97 33.85 -25.73
N SER A 413 40.70 32.74 -26.43
CA SER A 413 41.66 31.65 -26.63
C SER A 413 42.46 31.86 -27.91
N PRO A 414 43.72 31.39 -27.99
CA PRO A 414 44.38 31.09 -29.25
C PRO A 414 44.34 29.57 -29.56
N ALA A 415 43.93 29.24 -30.78
CA ALA A 415 44.10 27.89 -31.33
C ALA A 415 45.44 27.80 -32.08
N ALA A 416 46.12 26.65 -31.98
CA ALA A 416 47.34 26.37 -32.73
C ALA A 416 47.08 25.32 -33.82
N ALA A 417 47.34 25.68 -35.08
CA ALA A 417 47.30 24.76 -36.21
C ALA A 417 48.62 23.98 -36.33
N ARG A 418 48.56 22.75 -36.83
CA ARG A 418 49.69 21.99 -37.35
C ARG A 418 49.25 21.19 -38.57
N GLU A 419 50.00 21.34 -39.67
CA GLU A 419 49.88 20.52 -40.86
C GLU A 419 51.26 19.96 -41.25
N THR A 420 51.23 18.68 -41.67
CA THR A 420 52.04 18.05 -42.73
C THR A 420 53.58 17.94 -42.60
N SER A 421 54.07 16.69 -42.50
CA SER A 421 55.31 16.18 -43.14
C SER A 421 55.42 14.64 -43.06
N GLU A 422 55.97 14.02 -44.10
CA GLU A 422 56.31 12.58 -44.28
C GLU A 422 57.65 12.55 -45.09
N PRO A 423 58.03 11.65 -46.05
CA PRO A 423 57.84 10.23 -46.37
C PRO A 423 57.84 9.08 -45.31
N ALA A 424 57.29 7.93 -45.70
CA ALA A 424 58.00 6.74 -46.24
C ALA A 424 58.60 5.64 -45.30
N ASN A 425 57.96 4.46 -45.32
CA ASN A 425 58.42 3.21 -46.01
C ASN A 425 58.33 1.91 -45.18
N GLY A 426 57.93 0.79 -45.81
CA GLY A 426 58.12 -0.59 -45.30
C GLY A 426 56.87 -1.48 -45.20
N GLU A 427 56.87 -2.58 -45.95
CA GLU A 427 55.92 -3.73 -45.95
C GLU A 427 55.70 -4.39 -44.54
N ASP A 428 54.73 -5.28 -44.27
CA ASP A 428 54.12 -6.30 -45.15
C ASP A 428 52.77 -6.92 -44.68
N ALA A 429 52.04 -7.44 -45.67
CA ALA A 429 50.93 -8.40 -45.79
C ALA A 429 50.02 -8.98 -44.65
N ARG A 430 48.77 -9.28 -45.10
CA ARG A 430 47.75 -10.28 -44.65
C ARG A 430 46.72 -9.88 -43.57
N ALA A 431 45.46 -10.34 -43.58
CA ALA A 431 44.59 -10.88 -44.64
C ALA A 431 43.15 -11.14 -44.09
N HIS A 432 42.12 -10.91 -44.92
CA HIS A 432 40.79 -11.56 -44.91
C HIS A 432 39.80 -11.33 -43.72
N THR A 433 38.84 -10.45 -43.98
CA THR A 433 37.43 -10.58 -43.52
C THR A 433 36.73 -11.72 -44.28
N PRO A 434 35.62 -12.26 -43.76
CA PRO A 434 34.40 -12.24 -44.56
C PRO A 434 33.19 -11.66 -43.81
N ALA A 435 32.28 -11.05 -44.57
CA ALA A 435 31.17 -10.27 -44.06
C ALA A 435 30.01 -11.11 -43.50
N ARG A 436 29.21 -10.51 -42.61
CA ARG A 436 27.81 -10.90 -42.42
C ARG A 436 26.90 -9.69 -42.66
N THR A 437 26.12 -9.78 -43.73
CA THR A 437 25.25 -8.72 -44.26
C THR A 437 24.00 -8.55 -43.40
N SER A 438 23.58 -7.30 -43.20
CA SER A 438 22.27 -6.94 -42.63
C SER A 438 21.56 -5.96 -43.58
N PRO A 439 20.29 -6.18 -43.95
CA PRO A 439 19.55 -5.32 -44.88
C PRO A 439 19.06 -4.00 -44.24
N PRO A 440 18.73 -2.97 -45.04
CA PRO A 440 18.47 -1.62 -44.55
C PRO A 440 17.06 -1.42 -43.97
N ARG A 441 16.95 -0.48 -43.02
CA ARG A 441 15.66 0.06 -42.58
C ARG A 441 15.12 1.03 -43.63
N GLN A 442 13.86 0.84 -44.07
CA GLN A 442 13.11 1.91 -44.72
C GLN A 442 12.36 2.76 -43.69
N ALA A 443 12.21 4.04 -44.01
CA ALA A 443 11.54 5.01 -43.16
C ALA A 443 10.01 4.88 -43.24
N SER A 444 9.33 5.34 -42.19
CA SER A 444 7.93 5.74 -42.28
C SER A 444 7.78 7.04 -41.51
N GLU A 445 7.64 8.10 -42.30
CA GLU A 445 7.60 9.48 -41.87
C GLU A 445 6.15 9.86 -41.55
N ARG A 446 5.87 10.20 -40.28
CA ARG A 446 4.66 10.95 -39.92
C ARG A 446 4.96 12.06 -38.92
N ALA A 447 4.58 13.25 -39.36
CA ALA A 447 4.72 14.54 -38.72
C ALA A 447 4.50 14.55 -37.20
N ARG A 448 5.41 15.22 -36.48
CA ARG A 448 5.16 15.73 -35.13
C ARG A 448 4.64 17.16 -35.24
N THR A 449 3.34 17.36 -35.05
CA THR A 449 2.79 18.70 -34.81
C THR A 449 3.15 19.14 -33.40
N ALA A 450 3.83 20.28 -33.25
CA ALA A 450 4.20 20.83 -31.96
C ALA A 450 3.00 21.44 -31.22
N ALA A 451 2.89 21.17 -29.92
CA ALA A 451 1.94 21.84 -29.03
C ALA A 451 2.52 23.17 -28.50
N PRO A 452 1.69 24.18 -28.19
CA PRO A 452 2.17 25.48 -27.71
C PRO A 452 2.72 25.42 -26.26
N PRO A 453 3.58 26.38 -25.86
CA PRO A 453 4.19 26.40 -24.53
C PRO A 453 3.19 26.77 -23.42
N LEU A 454 3.39 26.18 -22.23
CA LEU A 454 2.64 26.54 -21.02
C LEU A 454 3.12 27.89 -20.44
N ALA A 455 2.21 28.58 -19.75
CA ALA A 455 2.48 29.82 -19.02
C ALA A 455 3.35 29.59 -17.76
N ALA A 456 4.03 30.66 -17.32
CA ALA A 456 4.92 30.65 -16.17
C ALA A 456 4.19 30.50 -14.82
N PRO A 457 4.86 30.03 -13.75
CA PRO A 457 4.25 29.87 -12.43
C PRO A 457 3.90 31.22 -11.77
N ILE A 458 2.79 31.26 -11.04
CA ILE A 458 2.43 32.39 -10.17
C ILE A 458 3.08 32.18 -8.80
N GLU A 459 3.94 33.12 -8.38
CA GLU A 459 4.45 33.17 -7.01
C GLU A 459 3.37 33.68 -6.04
N ILE A 460 3.11 32.94 -4.97
CA ILE A 460 2.24 33.39 -3.87
C ILE A 460 3.13 33.79 -2.68
N GLY A 461 3.44 35.09 -2.61
CA GLY A 461 4.13 35.69 -1.47
C GLY A 461 3.24 35.83 -0.23
N PRO A 462 3.82 35.92 0.99
CA PRO A 462 3.05 35.90 2.24
C PRO A 462 2.35 37.24 2.51
N THR A 463 1.02 37.22 2.59
CA THR A 463 0.25 38.37 3.08
C THR A 463 -0.04 38.21 4.58
N GLY A 464 0.59 39.07 5.39
CA GLY A 464 0.35 39.09 6.84
C GLY A 464 -1.05 39.60 7.17
N ARG A 465 -1.76 38.90 8.07
CA ARG A 465 -2.90 39.45 8.80
C ARG A 465 -2.63 39.42 10.29
N THR A 466 -2.76 40.59 10.90
CA THR A 466 -2.61 40.82 12.33
C THR A 466 -3.69 40.10 13.14
N ARG A 467 -3.28 39.47 14.24
CA ARG A 467 -4.18 38.79 15.19
C ARG A 467 -4.77 39.84 16.15
N PRO A 468 -6.09 39.93 16.34
CA PRO A 468 -6.66 40.81 17.35
C PRO A 468 -6.28 40.33 18.75
N ALA A 469 -5.94 41.27 19.63
CA ALA A 469 -5.58 40.99 21.02
C ALA A 469 -6.78 40.49 21.83
N ARG A 470 -6.54 39.54 22.74
CA ARG A 470 -7.53 39.05 23.70
C ARG A 470 -7.26 39.72 25.05
N PRO A 471 -8.24 40.35 25.70
CA PRO A 471 -8.02 41.04 26.98
C PRO A 471 -7.66 40.05 28.09
N SER A 472 -6.75 40.48 28.95
CA SER A 472 -6.30 39.77 30.16
C SER A 472 -7.30 39.91 31.30
N LEU A 473 -7.46 38.84 32.09
CA LEU A 473 -8.16 38.85 33.38
C LEU A 473 -7.18 38.54 34.52
N PRO A 474 -7.42 39.05 35.74
CA PRO A 474 -6.44 39.10 36.82
C PRO A 474 -6.26 37.74 37.55
N PRO A 475 -5.19 37.59 38.36
CA PRO A 475 -4.89 36.35 39.06
C PRO A 475 -5.69 36.21 40.37
N GLU A 476 -6.39 35.09 40.53
CA GLU A 476 -6.82 34.60 41.85
C GLU A 476 -6.06 33.32 42.21
N GLY A 477 -5.68 33.20 43.48
CA GLY A 477 -4.95 32.06 44.01
C GLY A 477 -5.86 30.88 44.35
N GLY A 478 -5.38 29.67 44.11
CA GLY A 478 -6.08 28.44 44.46
C GLY A 478 -5.13 27.26 44.49
N SER A 479 -4.60 26.94 45.68
CA SER A 479 -3.72 25.80 45.88
C SER A 479 -4.48 24.49 45.69
N PHE A 480 -4.01 23.63 44.78
CA PHE A 480 -4.38 22.21 44.77
C PHE A 480 -3.14 21.34 44.55
N ALA A 481 -2.95 20.37 45.44
CA ALA A 481 -1.72 19.60 45.57
C ALA A 481 -1.58 18.53 44.48
N ALA A 482 -0.37 18.39 43.93
CA ALA A 482 0.03 17.23 43.14
C ALA A 482 0.69 16.18 44.06
N PRO A 483 0.33 14.88 43.96
CA PRO A 483 1.01 13.83 44.70
C PRO A 483 2.34 13.44 44.04
N THR A 484 3.42 13.50 44.82
CA THR A 484 4.75 13.00 44.47
C THR A 484 4.77 11.46 44.41
N PRO A 485 5.53 10.87 43.48
CA PRO A 485 6.25 9.63 43.76
C PRO A 485 7.76 9.81 43.55
N GLY A 486 8.53 9.57 44.61
CA GLY A 486 9.99 9.56 44.57
C GLY A 486 10.55 8.13 44.56
N PHE A 487 11.67 7.96 43.86
CA PHE A 487 12.72 6.94 44.01
C PHE A 487 12.37 5.47 44.33
N GLY A 488 12.88 4.57 43.48
CA GLY A 488 13.01 3.14 43.77
C GLY A 488 14.00 2.47 42.81
N ASN A 489 15.27 2.37 43.21
CA ASN A 489 16.35 1.83 42.38
C ASN A 489 16.62 0.36 42.72
N LEU A 490 17.10 -0.41 41.74
CA LEU A 490 17.83 -1.70 41.89
C LEU A 490 17.12 -2.91 42.54
N THR A 491 16.94 -3.97 41.74
CA THR A 491 17.26 -5.34 42.22
C THR A 491 17.98 -6.12 41.12
N ARG A 492 19.21 -6.55 41.42
CA ARG A 492 20.07 -7.38 40.56
C ARG A 492 20.02 -8.82 41.09
N PRO A 493 19.81 -9.87 40.27
CA PRO A 493 19.88 -11.25 40.75
C PRO A 493 21.34 -11.62 41.13
N PRO A 494 21.54 -12.48 42.15
CA PRO A 494 22.86 -12.78 42.68
C PRO A 494 23.69 -13.65 41.72
N ALA A 495 25.00 -13.42 41.71
CA ALA A 495 25.95 -14.28 41.00
C ALA A 495 26.27 -15.52 41.85
N LEU A 496 26.37 -16.69 41.21
CA LEU A 496 26.97 -17.87 41.84
C LEU A 496 28.49 -17.68 41.96
N VAL A 497 29.04 -18.13 43.09
CA VAL A 497 30.47 -18.33 43.30
C VAL A 497 30.78 -19.81 43.05
N PRO A 498 31.73 -20.17 42.18
CA PRO A 498 32.29 -21.51 42.15
C PRO A 498 33.34 -21.67 43.26
N GLY A 499 33.34 -22.82 43.93
CA GLY A 499 34.36 -23.20 44.90
C GLY A 499 35.41 -24.14 44.31
N GLU A 500 36.57 -24.15 44.96
CA GLU A 500 37.82 -24.90 44.70
C GLU A 500 38.61 -24.51 43.43
#